data_AF-E0XME1-F1
#
_entry.id   AF-E0XME1-F1
#
_cell.length_a   1.000
_cell.length_b   1.000
_cell.length_c   1.000
_cell.angle_alpha   90.00
_cell.angle_beta   90.00
_cell.angle_gamma   90.00
#
_symmetry.space_group_name_H-M   'P 1'
#
loop_
_entity.id
_entity.type
_entity.pdbx_description
1 polymer ?
#
loop_
_entity_poly.entity_id
_entity_poly.type
_entity_poly.pdbx_seq_one_letter_code
_entity_poly.pdbx_strand_id
1 'polypeptide(L)'
;IRLATKVMVVVTDGESHDGNLRNTVIPACERQSITRFGIAVLGYYIRNDIDTSKLIAEIKSIASSPTEKYFFNVSEEAALIEIVGTLGDRIFNIEGVGKGTGDNFKMEMSQVGFSAHQTRNKDLILLGAAGAYNWIGTVVHQTAQKSDVLPKAAFENVLDDRNHSSLLGYSVASVFDGSSEFYVAGAPRAVHRGQVVVYSMNSQNQPVIKDSQ
;
A
#
# COMPACT_ATOMS: atom_id res chain seq x y z
N ILE A 1 -0.69 -23.90 12.18
CA ILE A 1 -0.80 -22.66 12.98
C ILE A 1 0.17 -21.66 12.35
N ARG A 2 -0.31 -20.64 11.64
CA ARG A 2 0.56 -19.58 11.11
C ARG A 2 1.07 -18.76 12.30
N LEU A 3 2.39 -18.65 12.44
CA LEU A 3 3.03 -17.78 13.44
C LEU A 3 2.73 -16.32 13.04
N ALA A 4 2.24 -15.51 13.98
CA ALA A 4 1.98 -14.10 13.75
C ALA A 4 3.31 -13.34 13.56
N THR A 5 3.35 -12.41 12.61
CA THR A 5 4.46 -11.46 12.45
C THR A 5 4.50 -10.54 13.66
N LYS A 6 5.71 -10.27 14.18
CA LYS A 6 5.91 -9.37 15.33
C LYS A 6 6.53 -8.07 14.85
N VAL A 7 5.83 -6.97 15.04
CA VAL A 7 6.30 -5.63 14.67
C VAL A 7 6.31 -4.73 15.90
N MET A 8 7.36 -3.91 16.04
CA MET A 8 7.48 -2.86 17.05
C MET A 8 7.75 -1.53 16.36
N VAL A 9 7.01 -0.49 16.74
CA VAL A 9 7.20 0.88 16.23
C VAL A 9 7.59 1.76 17.41
N VAL A 10 8.78 2.37 17.34
CA VAL A 10 9.32 3.27 18.36
C VAL A 10 9.24 4.69 17.82
N VAL A 11 8.46 5.54 18.47
CA VAL A 11 8.30 6.97 18.13
C VAL A 11 8.74 7.78 19.33
N THR A 12 9.69 8.69 19.15
CA THR A 12 10.19 9.55 20.24
C THR A 12 10.75 10.86 19.71
N ASP A 13 10.56 11.92 20.51
CA ASP A 13 11.16 13.24 20.36
C ASP A 13 12.30 13.46 21.37
N GLY A 14 12.75 12.43 22.07
CA GLY A 14 13.75 12.52 23.14
C GLY A 14 14.78 11.40 23.13
N GLU A 15 15.98 11.73 23.59
CA GLU A 15 17.07 10.77 23.82
C GLU A 15 16.80 9.93 25.06
N SER A 16 17.21 8.66 25.03
CA SER A 16 17.03 7.78 26.17
C SER A 16 18.04 8.06 27.28
N HIS A 17 17.63 7.72 28.51
CA HIS A 17 18.51 7.77 29.69
C HIS A 17 19.00 6.37 30.09
N ASP A 18 18.61 5.34 29.34
CA ASP A 18 18.84 3.91 29.59
C ASP A 18 19.52 3.20 28.41
N GLY A 19 20.31 3.95 27.62
CA GLY A 19 21.06 3.42 26.47
C GLY A 19 21.98 2.23 26.80
N ASN A 20 22.33 2.00 28.08
CA ASN A 20 23.04 0.82 28.53
C ASN A 20 22.26 -0.49 28.35
N LEU A 21 20.92 -0.45 28.37
CA LEU A 21 20.06 -1.63 28.17
C LEU A 21 19.98 -2.06 26.70
N ARG A 22 20.34 -1.18 25.76
CA ARG A 22 20.22 -1.40 24.31
C ARG A 22 20.90 -2.69 23.86
N ASN A 23 22.11 -2.96 24.35
CA ASN A 23 22.91 -4.12 23.97
C ASN A 23 22.30 -5.45 24.46
N THR A 24 21.35 -5.41 25.38
CA THR A 24 20.60 -6.58 25.84
C THR A 24 19.26 -6.70 25.12
N VAL A 25 18.54 -5.59 24.97
CA VAL A 25 17.18 -5.56 24.41
C VAL A 25 17.17 -5.82 22.91
N ILE A 26 18.06 -5.18 22.14
CA ILE A 26 18.06 -5.31 20.67
C ILE A 26 18.35 -6.77 20.24
N PRO A 27 19.37 -7.46 20.78
CA PRO A 27 19.57 -8.89 20.48
C PRO A 27 18.40 -9.78 20.92
N ALA A 28 17.70 -9.42 22.00
CA ALA A 28 16.50 -10.16 22.41
C ALA A 28 15.36 -10.01 21.39
N CYS A 29 15.15 -8.80 20.85
CA CYS A 29 14.19 -8.55 19.77
C CYS A 29 14.55 -9.31 18.48
N GLU A 30 15.84 -9.32 18.11
CA GLU A 30 16.35 -10.08 16.96
C GLU A 30 16.07 -11.58 17.13
N ARG A 31 16.38 -12.17 18.30
CA ARG A 31 16.08 -13.59 18.59
C ARG A 31 14.59 -13.92 18.50
N GLN A 32 13.73 -12.96 18.82
CA GLN A 32 12.28 -13.12 18.71
C GLN A 32 11.72 -12.78 17.32
N SER A 33 12.59 -12.47 16.34
CA SER A 33 12.19 -12.06 14.99
C SER A 33 11.23 -10.86 14.97
N ILE A 34 11.46 -9.88 15.86
CA ILE A 34 10.67 -8.65 15.90
C ILE A 34 11.25 -7.66 14.89
N THR A 35 10.44 -7.28 13.91
CA THR A 35 10.75 -6.17 12.98
C THR A 35 10.52 -4.85 13.70
N ARG A 36 11.50 -3.95 13.69
CA ARG A 36 11.49 -2.72 14.48
C ARG A 36 11.60 -1.50 13.58
N PHE A 37 10.65 -0.59 13.69
CA PHE A 37 10.66 0.71 13.03
C PHE A 37 10.99 1.79 14.04
N GLY A 38 11.88 2.72 13.70
CA GLY A 38 12.27 3.84 14.54
C GLY A 38 11.91 5.18 13.88
N ILE A 39 11.18 6.03 14.58
CA ILE A 39 10.75 7.35 14.11
C ILE A 39 11.26 8.41 15.09
N ALA A 40 12.18 9.26 14.63
CA ALA A 40 12.68 10.41 15.39
C ALA A 40 11.86 11.66 15.08
N VAL A 41 11.25 12.26 16.11
CA VAL A 41 10.47 13.50 15.98
C VAL A 41 11.35 14.69 16.35
N LEU A 42 11.75 15.47 15.35
CA LEU A 42 12.77 16.51 15.49
C LEU A 42 12.19 17.90 15.76
N GLY A 43 10.86 18.06 15.84
CA GLY A 43 10.20 19.35 16.00
C GLY A 43 10.73 20.17 17.18
N TYR A 44 10.90 19.53 18.34
CA TYR A 44 11.49 20.19 19.50
C TYR A 44 12.94 20.63 19.26
N TYR A 45 13.76 19.77 18.66
CA TYR A 45 15.18 20.04 18.43
C TYR A 45 15.37 21.20 17.44
N ILE A 46 14.64 21.16 16.32
CA ILE A 46 14.71 22.18 15.27
C ILE A 46 14.24 23.54 15.78
N ARG A 47 13.12 23.58 16.52
CA ARG A 47 12.58 24.85 17.07
C ARG A 47 13.53 25.51 18.08
N ASN A 48 14.40 24.74 18.73
CA ASN A 48 15.30 25.21 19.78
C ASN A 48 16.79 25.20 19.36
N ASP A 49 17.09 24.98 18.07
CA ASP A 49 18.47 24.92 17.54
C ASP A 49 19.38 23.91 18.28
N ILE A 50 18.83 22.73 18.59
CA ILE A 50 19.51 21.64 19.29
C ILE A 50 20.03 20.62 18.27
N ASP A 51 21.25 20.10 18.49
CA ASP A 51 21.83 19.04 17.65
C ASP A 51 20.98 17.76 17.68
N THR A 52 20.58 17.30 16.50
CA THR A 52 19.74 16.10 16.31
C THR A 52 20.54 14.81 16.15
N SER A 53 21.87 14.90 16.03
CA SER A 53 22.73 13.79 15.63
C SER A 53 22.65 12.61 16.58
N LYS A 54 22.61 12.87 17.89
CA LYS A 54 22.57 11.83 18.92
C LYS A 54 21.23 11.10 18.96
N LEU A 55 20.11 11.83 18.94
CA LEU A 55 18.77 11.25 18.79
C LEU A 55 18.66 10.39 17.52
N ILE A 56 19.12 10.91 16.37
CA ILE A 56 19.09 10.17 15.10
C ILE A 56 19.91 8.88 15.19
N ALA A 57 21.12 8.94 15.73
CA ALA A 57 21.99 7.77 15.89
C ALA A 57 21.37 6.72 16.81
N GLU A 58 20.72 7.16 17.88
CA GLU A 58 20.01 6.29 18.81
C GLU A 58 18.84 5.58 18.13
N ILE A 59 17.93 6.30 17.47
CA ILE A 59 16.75 5.68 16.86
C ILE A 59 17.14 4.77 15.68
N LYS A 60 18.18 5.13 14.91
CA LYS A 60 18.77 4.23 13.90
C LYS A 60 19.23 2.90 14.47
N SER A 61 19.76 2.91 15.69
CA SER A 61 20.25 1.69 16.34
C SER A 61 19.15 0.78 16.89
N ILE A 62 17.94 1.32 17.07
CA ILE A 62 16.77 0.55 17.48
C ILE A 62 16.11 -0.11 16.27
N ALA A 63 16.10 0.58 15.12
CA ALA A 63 15.53 0.10 13.88
C ALA A 63 16.17 -1.21 13.38
N SER A 64 15.39 -2.03 12.67
CA SER A 64 15.88 -3.24 12.03
C SER A 64 16.81 -2.94 10.84
N SER A 65 17.56 -3.95 10.42
CA SER A 65 18.41 -3.87 9.22
C SER A 65 17.66 -4.27 7.94
N PRO A 66 17.92 -3.60 6.80
CA PRO A 66 18.83 -2.47 6.67
C PRO A 66 18.15 -1.15 7.08
N THR A 67 18.87 -0.31 7.81
CA THR A 67 18.30 0.79 8.61
C THR A 67 17.51 1.80 7.79
N GLU A 68 17.90 2.08 6.55
CA GLU A 68 17.20 2.97 5.62
C GLU A 68 15.75 2.52 5.29
N LYS A 69 15.43 1.24 5.55
CA LYS A 69 14.08 0.71 5.39
C LYS A 69 13.20 0.86 6.64
N TYR A 70 13.82 1.04 7.80
CA TYR A 70 13.12 0.95 9.09
C TYR A 70 13.28 2.19 9.96
N PHE A 71 14.12 3.14 9.55
CA PHE A 71 14.32 4.41 10.22
C PHE A 71 13.65 5.55 9.45
N PHE A 72 12.99 6.44 10.19
CA PHE A 72 12.42 7.68 9.68
C PHE A 72 12.70 8.82 10.66
N ASN A 73 12.72 10.05 10.15
CA ASN A 73 12.66 11.25 10.97
C ASN A 73 11.61 12.22 10.42
N VAL A 74 11.05 13.06 11.30
CA VAL A 74 10.15 14.15 10.92
C VAL A 74 10.64 15.46 11.47
N SER A 75 10.48 16.52 10.72
CA SER A 75 10.78 17.89 11.18
C SER A 75 9.73 18.43 12.14
N GLU A 76 8.51 17.88 12.15
CA GLU A 76 7.41 18.30 13.01
C GLU A 76 6.36 17.19 13.18
N GLU A 77 5.56 17.29 14.23
CA GLU A 77 4.62 16.28 14.68
C GLU A 77 3.49 16.02 13.67
N ALA A 78 3.10 17.05 12.89
CA ALA A 78 2.08 16.93 11.85
C ALA A 78 2.48 15.96 10.72
N ALA A 79 3.77 15.85 10.42
CA ALA A 79 4.30 14.96 9.39
C ALA A 79 4.23 13.47 9.80
N LEU A 80 3.94 13.16 11.08
CA LEU A 80 3.70 11.77 11.51
C LEU A 80 2.53 11.13 10.79
N ILE A 81 1.52 11.90 10.37
CA ILE A 81 0.36 11.40 9.63
C ILE A 81 0.80 10.76 8.30
N GLU A 82 1.77 11.38 7.61
CA GLU A 82 2.33 10.88 6.36
C GLU A 82 3.19 9.63 6.57
N ILE A 83 3.93 9.58 7.68
CA ILE A 83 4.72 8.41 8.07
C ILE A 83 3.82 7.23 8.43
N VAL A 84 2.69 7.45 9.11
CA VAL A 84 1.76 6.37 9.47
C VAL A 84 1.22 5.68 8.22
N GLY A 85 0.91 6.44 7.16
CA GLY A 85 0.53 5.89 5.86
C GLY A 85 1.64 5.02 5.26
N THR A 86 2.85 5.58 5.14
CA THR A 86 4.03 4.90 4.58
C THR A 86 4.44 3.65 5.37
N LEU A 87 4.33 3.73 6.69
CA LEU A 87 4.68 2.66 7.61
C LEU A 87 3.65 1.52 7.54
N GLY A 88 2.36 1.87 7.47
CA GLY A 88 1.28 0.92 7.22
C GLY A 88 1.58 0.09 5.98
N ASP A 89 1.97 0.73 4.88
CA ASP A 89 2.27 0.04 3.61
C ASP A 89 3.46 -0.89 3.71
N ARG A 90 4.51 -0.47 4.41
CA ARG A 90 5.69 -1.31 4.62
C ARG A 90 5.36 -2.52 5.47
N ILE A 91 4.53 -2.37 6.50
CA ILE A 91 4.09 -3.47 7.35
C ILE A 91 3.15 -4.40 6.57
N PHE A 92 2.19 -3.87 5.82
CA PHE A 92 1.31 -4.67 4.96
C PHE A 92 2.09 -5.44 3.89
N ASN A 93 3.12 -4.83 3.29
CA ASN A 93 4.00 -5.51 2.36
C ASN A 93 4.81 -6.62 3.06
N ILE A 94 5.27 -6.43 4.29
CA ILE A 94 5.98 -7.48 5.05
C ILE A 94 5.05 -8.65 5.42
N GLU A 95 3.77 -8.38 5.73
CA GLU A 95 2.78 -9.41 6.06
C GLU A 95 2.18 -10.08 4.82
N GLY A 96 2.15 -9.38 3.68
CA GLY A 96 1.60 -9.84 2.40
C GLY A 96 2.63 -10.44 1.42
N VAL A 97 3.92 -10.14 1.58
CA VAL A 97 5.00 -10.62 0.70
C VAL A 97 5.81 -11.69 1.43
N GLY A 98 5.67 -12.94 0.96
CA GLY A 98 6.59 -14.01 1.32
C GLY A 98 8.02 -13.58 1.04
N LYS A 99 8.90 -13.70 2.04
CA LYS A 99 10.34 -13.47 1.92
C LYS A 99 10.91 -14.11 0.65
N GLY A 100 11.47 -13.29 -0.24
CA GLY A 100 12.46 -13.72 -1.23
C GLY A 100 12.12 -13.34 -2.66
N THR A 101 13.07 -12.67 -3.30
CA THR A 101 13.15 -12.31 -4.73
C THR A 101 12.22 -11.19 -5.20
N GLY A 102 12.82 -10.14 -5.76
CA GLY A 102 12.17 -8.89 -6.17
C GLY A 102 11.31 -8.99 -7.42
N ASP A 103 10.49 -10.03 -7.52
CA ASP A 103 9.39 -10.09 -8.49
C ASP A 103 8.11 -9.63 -7.80
N ASN A 104 7.67 -8.41 -8.14
CA ASN A 104 6.36 -7.92 -7.73
C ASN A 104 5.29 -8.89 -8.25
N PHE A 105 4.45 -9.44 -7.37
CA PHE A 105 3.31 -10.28 -7.77
C PHE A 105 2.43 -9.50 -8.75
N LYS A 106 2.30 -10.00 -9.98
CA LYS A 106 1.46 -9.38 -11.02
C LYS A 106 0.07 -9.97 -10.97
N MET A 107 -0.06 -11.28 -11.10
CA MET A 107 -1.36 -11.96 -11.19
C MET A 107 -1.45 -13.22 -10.32
N GLU A 108 -0.35 -13.63 -9.70
CA GLU A 108 -0.22 -14.85 -8.88
C GLU A 108 -1.19 -14.85 -7.70
N MET A 109 -1.47 -13.68 -7.14
CA MET A 109 -2.42 -13.46 -6.04
C MET A 109 -3.67 -12.69 -6.51
N SER A 110 -3.94 -12.65 -7.81
CA SER A 110 -4.94 -11.76 -8.41
C SER A 110 -6.35 -11.89 -7.83
N GLN A 111 -6.75 -13.11 -7.47
CA GLN A 111 -8.11 -13.41 -7.02
C GLN A 111 -9.17 -12.92 -8.02
N VAL A 112 -8.95 -13.18 -9.32
CA VAL A 112 -9.91 -12.83 -10.38
C VAL A 112 -11.28 -13.43 -10.07
N GLY A 113 -12.33 -12.61 -10.19
CA GLY A 113 -13.70 -12.99 -9.85
C GLY A 113 -14.07 -12.71 -8.39
N PHE A 114 -13.23 -11.96 -7.65
CA PHE A 114 -13.54 -11.47 -6.31
C PHE A 114 -14.87 -10.70 -6.28
N SER A 115 -15.12 -9.92 -7.33
CA SER A 115 -16.42 -9.34 -7.64
C SER A 115 -16.74 -9.61 -9.11
N ALA A 116 -18.03 -9.58 -9.49
CA ALA A 116 -18.47 -9.82 -10.85
C ALA A 116 -19.70 -8.97 -11.19
N HIS A 117 -19.77 -8.49 -12.42
CA HIS A 117 -20.93 -7.75 -12.94
C HIS A 117 -21.15 -8.02 -14.43
N GLN A 118 -22.37 -8.37 -14.81
CA GLN A 118 -22.75 -8.51 -16.22
C GLN A 118 -23.23 -7.15 -16.75
N THR A 119 -22.59 -6.68 -17.82
CA THR A 119 -22.97 -5.44 -18.51
C THR A 119 -24.34 -5.55 -19.20
N ARG A 120 -24.94 -4.40 -19.53
CA ARG A 120 -26.32 -4.33 -20.04
C ARG A 120 -26.52 -5.10 -21.35
N ASN A 121 -25.55 -5.03 -22.26
CA ASN A 121 -25.60 -5.73 -23.54
C ASN A 121 -25.38 -7.25 -23.43
N LYS A 122 -24.99 -7.75 -22.24
CA LYS A 122 -24.69 -9.16 -21.93
C LYS A 122 -23.49 -9.75 -22.66
N ASP A 123 -22.73 -8.96 -23.41
CA ASP A 123 -21.56 -9.42 -24.16
C ASP A 123 -20.27 -9.41 -23.32
N LEU A 124 -20.29 -8.66 -22.21
CA LEU A 124 -19.14 -8.45 -21.33
C LEU A 124 -19.49 -8.68 -19.85
N ILE A 125 -18.71 -9.53 -19.20
CA ILE A 125 -18.68 -9.68 -17.74
C ILE A 125 -17.43 -8.96 -17.22
N LEU A 126 -17.62 -8.06 -16.27
CA LEU A 126 -16.54 -7.47 -15.50
C LEU A 126 -16.20 -8.41 -14.34
N LEU A 127 -14.93 -8.74 -14.16
CA LEU A 127 -14.45 -9.51 -13.02
C LEU A 127 -13.40 -8.67 -12.27
N GLY A 128 -13.63 -8.45 -10.98
CA GLY A 128 -12.67 -7.80 -10.10
C GLY A 128 -11.50 -8.73 -9.77
N ALA A 129 -10.29 -8.19 -9.75
CA ALA A 129 -9.06 -8.89 -9.42
C ALA A 129 -8.27 -8.11 -8.34
N ALA A 130 -8.83 -8.08 -7.13
CA ALA A 130 -8.37 -7.20 -6.05
C ALA A 130 -6.93 -7.46 -5.57
N GLY A 131 -6.41 -8.68 -5.75
CA GLY A 131 -5.04 -9.03 -5.36
C GLY A 131 -4.01 -8.88 -6.48
N ALA A 132 -4.41 -8.38 -7.65
CA ALA A 132 -3.50 -8.16 -8.76
C ALA A 132 -2.51 -7.03 -8.46
N TYR A 133 -1.31 -7.12 -9.04
CA TYR A 133 -0.26 -6.11 -8.94
C TYR A 133 0.04 -5.70 -7.50
N ASN A 134 0.38 -6.69 -6.66
CA ASN A 134 0.65 -6.48 -5.23
C ASN A 134 -0.53 -5.81 -4.50
N TRP A 135 -1.76 -6.30 -4.75
CA TRP A 135 -3.01 -5.79 -4.17
C TRP A 135 -3.36 -4.33 -4.50
N ILE A 136 -2.72 -3.73 -5.51
CA ILE A 136 -3.21 -2.50 -6.15
C ILE A 136 -4.58 -2.79 -6.79
N GLY A 137 -4.72 -3.97 -7.40
CA GLY A 137 -5.93 -4.48 -8.01
C GLY A 137 -6.09 -4.09 -9.49
N THR A 138 -6.98 -4.80 -10.18
CA THR A 138 -7.38 -4.50 -11.56
C THR A 138 -8.77 -5.08 -11.85
N VAL A 139 -9.26 -4.87 -13.08
CA VAL A 139 -10.47 -5.49 -13.62
C VAL A 139 -10.11 -6.35 -14.83
N VAL A 140 -10.80 -7.48 -14.97
CA VAL A 140 -10.74 -8.35 -16.14
C VAL A 140 -12.05 -8.20 -16.92
N HIS A 141 -11.93 -7.94 -18.21
CA HIS A 141 -13.04 -7.90 -19.15
C HIS A 141 -13.18 -9.29 -19.78
N GLN A 142 -14.22 -10.03 -19.38
CA GLN A 142 -14.50 -11.37 -19.86
C GLN A 142 -15.62 -11.33 -20.90
N THR A 143 -15.31 -11.73 -22.13
CA THR A 143 -16.31 -12.04 -23.17
C THR A 143 -16.41 -13.55 -23.36
N ALA A 144 -17.32 -14.00 -24.24
CA ALA A 144 -17.40 -15.42 -24.57
C ALA A 144 -16.12 -15.97 -25.26
N GLN A 145 -15.31 -15.10 -25.86
CA GLN A 145 -14.14 -15.50 -26.65
C GLN A 145 -12.81 -15.28 -25.92
N LYS A 146 -12.73 -14.31 -25.00
CA LYS A 146 -11.47 -13.92 -24.36
C LYS A 146 -11.62 -13.29 -22.99
N SER A 147 -10.52 -13.29 -22.25
CA SER A 147 -10.34 -12.60 -20.98
C SER A 147 -9.25 -11.54 -21.15
N ASP A 148 -9.62 -10.26 -21.10
CA ASP A 148 -8.70 -9.14 -21.20
C ASP A 148 -8.42 -8.57 -19.79
N VAL A 149 -7.23 -8.81 -19.28
CA VAL A 149 -6.79 -8.20 -18.01
C VAL A 149 -6.38 -6.75 -18.29
N LEU A 150 -7.01 -5.79 -17.62
CA LEU A 150 -6.63 -4.39 -17.79
C LEU A 150 -5.25 -4.12 -17.16
N PRO A 151 -4.36 -3.41 -17.86
CA PRO A 151 -2.99 -3.23 -17.41
C PRO A 151 -2.93 -2.31 -16.18
N LYS A 152 -2.01 -2.59 -15.25
CA LYS A 152 -1.76 -1.74 -14.06
C LYS A 152 -1.70 -0.24 -14.39
N ALA A 153 -0.98 0.11 -15.46
CA ALA A 153 -0.76 1.50 -15.90
C ALA A 153 -2.06 2.26 -16.22
N ALA A 154 -3.17 1.56 -16.46
CA ALA A 154 -4.48 2.17 -16.68
C ALA A 154 -5.00 2.96 -15.47
N PHE A 155 -4.68 2.47 -14.26
CA PHE A 155 -5.26 2.96 -13.01
C PHE A 155 -4.22 3.59 -12.09
N GLU A 156 -2.93 3.33 -12.33
CA GLU A 156 -1.81 3.76 -11.49
C GLU A 156 -1.79 5.27 -11.22
N ASN A 157 -2.04 6.10 -12.25
CA ASN A 157 -2.05 7.55 -12.09
C ASN A 157 -3.24 8.10 -11.28
N VAL A 158 -4.35 7.33 -11.23
CA VAL A 158 -5.61 7.81 -10.65
C VAL A 158 -5.77 7.39 -9.20
N LEU A 159 -5.26 6.20 -8.87
CA LEU A 159 -5.26 5.70 -7.51
C LEU A 159 -4.21 6.40 -6.61
N ASP A 160 -3.31 7.20 -7.22
CA ASP A 160 -2.12 7.78 -6.58
C ASP A 160 -1.40 6.75 -5.70
N ASP A 161 -1.35 5.51 -6.20
CA ASP A 161 -1.01 4.33 -5.43
C ASP A 161 0.51 4.18 -5.32
N ARG A 162 1.12 5.14 -4.63
CA ARG A 162 2.58 5.25 -4.53
C ARG A 162 3.18 4.15 -3.68
N ASN A 163 2.41 3.35 -2.92
CA ASN A 163 2.84 2.13 -2.21
C ASN A 163 1.71 1.33 -1.51
N HIS A 164 0.42 1.61 -1.75
CA HIS A 164 -0.73 1.04 -1.02
C HIS A 164 -1.32 -0.20 -1.71
N SER A 165 -2.12 -0.97 -0.96
CA SER A 165 -2.97 -2.02 -1.51
C SER A 165 -4.37 -1.45 -1.77
N SER A 166 -4.57 -0.72 -2.87
CA SER A 166 -5.84 -0.05 -3.17
C SER A 166 -7.04 -1.00 -3.29
N LEU A 167 -6.79 -2.29 -3.61
CA LEU A 167 -7.80 -3.32 -3.85
C LEU A 167 -8.79 -2.94 -4.96
N LEU A 168 -8.34 -2.29 -6.03
CA LEU A 168 -9.19 -1.98 -7.17
C LEU A 168 -9.83 -3.27 -7.72
N GLY A 169 -11.14 -3.21 -7.98
CA GLY A 169 -11.92 -4.39 -8.36
C GLY A 169 -12.47 -5.16 -7.16
N TYR A 170 -12.38 -4.61 -5.94
CA TYR A 170 -13.12 -5.14 -4.79
C TYR A 170 -14.64 -5.17 -5.07
N SER A 171 -15.14 -4.17 -5.78
CA SER A 171 -16.48 -4.13 -6.37
C SER A 171 -16.40 -3.66 -7.82
N VAL A 172 -17.27 -4.19 -8.68
CA VAL A 172 -17.40 -3.75 -10.08
C VAL A 172 -18.87 -3.53 -10.43
N ALA A 173 -19.14 -2.58 -11.32
CA ALA A 173 -20.46 -2.29 -11.85
C ALA A 173 -20.34 -1.64 -13.24
N SER A 174 -21.48 -1.39 -13.89
CA SER A 174 -21.56 -0.55 -15.07
C SER A 174 -22.70 0.47 -14.94
N VAL A 175 -22.55 1.61 -15.61
CA VAL A 175 -23.53 2.70 -15.63
C VAL A 175 -23.79 3.10 -17.07
N PHE A 176 -25.04 3.36 -17.41
CA PHE A 176 -25.43 3.79 -18.75
C PHE A 176 -25.99 5.20 -18.70
N ASP A 177 -25.43 6.12 -19.49
CA ASP A 177 -25.84 7.54 -19.50
C ASP A 177 -26.95 7.88 -20.50
N GLY A 178 -27.44 6.89 -21.25
CA GLY A 178 -28.39 7.07 -22.35
C GLY A 178 -27.78 6.81 -23.72
N SER A 179 -26.48 7.04 -23.87
CA SER A 179 -25.73 6.92 -25.13
C SER A 179 -24.65 5.85 -25.07
N SER A 180 -23.96 5.75 -23.94
CA SER A 180 -22.78 4.91 -23.75
C SER A 180 -22.83 4.20 -22.41
N GLU A 181 -22.24 3.01 -22.35
CA GLU A 181 -22.02 2.28 -21.11
C GLU A 181 -20.60 2.55 -20.60
N PHE A 182 -20.51 2.86 -19.31
CA PHE A 182 -19.27 3.09 -18.57
C PHE A 182 -19.08 2.00 -17.54
N TYR A 183 -17.83 1.71 -17.23
CA TYR A 183 -17.44 0.67 -16.29
C TYR A 183 -16.95 1.32 -15.00
N VAL A 184 -17.30 0.72 -13.87
CA VAL A 184 -17.03 1.24 -12.54
C VAL A 184 -16.28 0.20 -11.74
N ALA A 185 -15.21 0.61 -11.07
CA ALA A 185 -14.42 -0.23 -10.19
C ALA A 185 -14.14 0.48 -8.87
N GLY A 186 -14.46 -0.19 -7.77
CA GLY A 186 -14.19 0.28 -6.41
C GLY A 186 -12.81 -0.16 -5.94
N ALA A 187 -12.10 0.76 -5.30
CA ALA A 187 -10.82 0.60 -4.63
C ALA A 187 -10.96 1.07 -3.18
N PRO A 188 -11.56 0.26 -2.28
CA PRO A 188 -11.96 0.70 -0.93
C PRO A 188 -10.78 1.08 -0.02
N ARG A 189 -9.55 0.77 -0.41
CA ARG A 189 -8.33 1.08 0.37
C ARG A 189 -7.45 2.14 -0.29
N ALA A 190 -7.85 2.68 -1.44
CA ALA A 190 -7.12 3.77 -2.09
C ALA A 190 -6.96 4.95 -1.11
N VAL A 191 -5.70 5.33 -0.87
CA VAL A 191 -5.27 6.42 0.03
C VAL A 191 -5.93 6.35 1.43
N HIS A 192 -6.23 5.13 1.92
CA HIS A 192 -6.93 4.87 3.20
C HIS A 192 -8.30 5.57 3.37
N ARG A 193 -8.91 6.03 2.29
CA ARG A 193 -10.25 6.65 2.28
C ARG A 193 -11.24 5.91 1.39
N GLY A 194 -10.72 5.15 0.42
CA GLY A 194 -11.50 4.51 -0.61
C GLY A 194 -11.69 5.44 -1.81
N GLN A 195 -11.82 4.84 -2.99
CA GLN A 195 -12.03 5.54 -4.25
C GLN A 195 -12.88 4.69 -5.19
N VAL A 196 -13.63 5.34 -6.09
CA VAL A 196 -14.40 4.73 -7.16
C VAL A 196 -13.92 5.29 -8.49
N VAL A 197 -13.47 4.42 -9.38
CA VAL A 197 -12.96 4.78 -10.70
C VAL A 197 -14.02 4.48 -11.75
N VAL A 198 -14.33 5.46 -12.60
CA VAL A 198 -15.23 5.31 -13.76
C VAL A 198 -14.41 5.42 -15.04
N TYR A 199 -14.56 4.46 -15.94
CA TYR A 199 -13.80 4.41 -17.19
C TYR A 199 -14.61 3.87 -18.37
N SER A 200 -14.14 4.16 -19.59
CA SER A 200 -14.65 3.58 -20.83
C SER A 200 -13.52 2.87 -21.59
N MET A 201 -13.82 2.15 -22.67
CA MET A 201 -12.81 1.57 -23.56
C MET A 201 -12.68 2.42 -24.83
N ASN A 202 -11.47 2.71 -25.27
CA ASN A 202 -11.21 3.38 -26.55
C ASN A 202 -11.25 2.38 -27.73
N SER A 203 -11.05 2.87 -28.96
CA SER A 203 -11.07 2.04 -30.17
C SER A 203 -9.93 1.02 -30.24
N GLN A 204 -8.86 1.20 -29.45
CA GLN A 204 -7.76 0.24 -29.29
C GLN A 204 -8.01 -0.73 -28.12
N ASN A 205 -9.22 -0.75 -27.57
CA ASN A 205 -9.60 -1.58 -26.41
C ASN A 205 -8.72 -1.32 -25.18
N GLN A 206 -8.34 -0.05 -24.96
CA GLN A 206 -7.65 0.41 -23.78
C GLN A 206 -8.58 1.22 -22.88
N PRO A 207 -8.47 1.08 -21.56
CA PRO A 207 -9.27 1.84 -20.62
C PRO A 207 -8.88 3.33 -20.65
N VAL A 208 -9.90 4.19 -20.64
CA VAL A 208 -9.80 5.64 -20.56
C VAL A 208 -10.61 6.09 -19.35
N ILE A 209 -9.93 6.66 -18.37
CA ILE A 209 -10.55 7.15 -17.15
C ILE A 209 -11.44 8.36 -17.47
N LYS A 210 -12.65 8.35 -16.93
CA LYS A 210 -13.67 9.40 -17.11
C LYS A 210 -13.88 10.19 -15.85
N ASP A 211 -13.88 9.52 -14.70
CA ASP A 211 -13.99 10.16 -13.39
C ASP A 211 -13.34 9.28 -12.32
N SER A 212 -12.99 9.89 -11.19
CA SER A 212 -12.52 9.17 -10.00
C SER A 212 -12.78 9.99 -8.74
N GLN A 213 -13.45 9.39 -7.76
CA GLN A 213 -13.84 10.05 -6.49
C GLN A 213 -13.57 9.18 -5.28
#